data_AF-A0A956FM94-F1
#
_entry.id   AF-A0A956FM94-F1
#
_cell.length_a   1.000
_cell.length_b   1.000
_cell.length_c   1.000
_cell.angle_alpha   90.00
_cell.angle_beta   90.00
_cell.angle_gamma   90.00
#
_symmetry.space_group_name_H-M   'P 1'
#
loop_
_entity.id
_entity.type
_entity.pdbx_description
1 polymer ?
#
loop_
_entity_poly.entity_id
_entity_poly.type
_entity_poly.pdbx_seq_one_letter_code
_entity_poly.pdbx_strand_id
1 'polypeptide(L)'
;MMHPTRAWLLAFVATTQLTGFFCVREPEDPEPCEMDPLGCVPPEELELDPDCTRADPLVVHLGQGESTYAPLISGPAEVHYGFQGGQHLFLGVAVDNPELDSPGLEITFSIRGSLECPLEAAAGECTEWFQFGKRTLVVADPSLWAVSGGTLVTSGYLVVLDEDPTWWAYERWGRVDVQADVRDACDRKGSASYSYILDNGASTTTGASDSDSGGSTSAASGGGSTTG
;
A
#
# COMPACT_ATOMS: atom_id res chain seq x y z
N MET A 1 66.71 32.74 47.37
CA MET A 1 67.30 32.89 46.03
C MET A 1 67.10 31.60 45.26
N MET A 2 66.56 31.73 44.04
CA MET A 2 66.59 30.77 42.92
C MET A 2 65.95 29.39 43.11
N HIS A 3 64.71 29.26 42.61
CA HIS A 3 64.15 28.25 41.70
C HIS A 3 62.62 28.33 41.73
N PRO A 4 61.86 27.80 40.74
CA PRO A 4 62.13 27.50 39.32
C PRO A 4 61.15 28.33 38.45
N THR A 5 61.01 28.18 37.12
CA THR A 5 59.99 27.30 36.54
C THR A 5 60.26 27.18 35.04
N ARG A 6 60.48 25.95 34.58
CA ARG A 6 60.66 25.58 33.17
C ARG A 6 59.32 25.63 32.45
N ALA A 7 59.23 26.43 31.40
CA ALA A 7 58.12 26.36 30.44
C ALA A 7 58.39 25.23 29.45
N TRP A 8 57.55 24.20 29.48
CA TRP A 8 57.49 23.15 28.48
C TRP A 8 56.54 23.60 27.37
N LEU A 9 57.05 23.81 26.15
CA LEU A 9 56.21 23.89 24.95
C LEU A 9 55.79 22.46 24.57
N LEU A 10 54.51 22.16 24.74
CA LEU A 10 53.86 21.00 24.13
C LEU A 10 53.42 21.38 22.71
N ALA A 11 54.17 20.91 21.71
CA ALA A 11 53.75 20.93 20.32
C ALA A 11 52.71 19.82 20.10
N PHE A 12 51.43 20.19 20.03
CA PHE A 12 50.36 19.30 19.58
C PHE A 12 50.46 19.15 18.05
N VAL A 13 50.98 18.01 17.59
CA VAL A 13 50.84 17.58 16.20
C VAL A 13 49.45 16.96 16.09
N ALA A 14 48.50 17.73 15.55
CA ALA A 14 47.18 17.21 15.19
C ALA A 14 47.33 16.29 13.98
N THR A 15 47.36 14.98 14.20
CA THR A 15 47.30 13.98 13.15
C THR A 15 45.87 13.90 12.64
N THR A 16 45.57 14.61 11.55
CA THR A 16 44.29 14.50 10.84
C THR A 16 44.19 13.10 10.25
N GLN A 17 43.58 12.17 10.99
CA GLN A 17 43.12 10.93 10.39
C GLN A 17 41.95 11.29 9.48
N LEU A 18 42.23 11.36 8.18
CA LEU A 18 41.23 11.21 7.12
C LEU A 18 40.66 9.80 7.28
N THR A 19 39.72 9.63 8.20
CA THR A 19 38.76 8.53 8.12
C THR A 19 38.02 8.75 6.82
N GLY A 20 38.48 8.07 5.77
CA GLY A 20 37.78 7.98 4.52
C GLY A 20 36.35 7.59 4.85
N PHE A 21 35.43 8.51 4.61
CA PHE A 21 34.05 8.16 4.36
C PHE A 21 34.11 7.23 3.14
N PHE A 22 34.23 5.93 3.41
CA PHE A 22 33.73 4.95 2.49
C PHE A 22 32.25 5.27 2.40
N CYS A 23 31.84 6.00 1.36
CA CYS A 23 30.51 5.87 0.83
C CYS A 23 30.39 4.39 0.49
N VAL A 24 29.93 3.58 1.45
CA VAL A 24 29.35 2.29 1.15
C VAL A 24 28.27 2.66 0.15
N ARG A 25 28.50 2.34 -1.13
CA ARG A 25 27.49 2.51 -2.17
C ARG A 25 26.30 1.73 -1.64
N GLU A 26 25.27 2.47 -1.22
CA GLU A 26 24.00 1.88 -0.82
C GLU A 26 23.60 0.94 -1.97
N PRO A 27 23.10 -0.28 -1.67
CA PRO A 27 22.58 -1.15 -2.71
C PRO A 27 21.62 -0.32 -3.56
N GLU A 28 21.83 -0.34 -4.88
CA GLU A 28 20.97 0.38 -5.80
C GLU A 28 19.57 -0.22 -5.63
N ASP A 29 18.65 0.54 -5.03
CA ASP A 29 17.24 0.14 -4.96
C ASP A 29 16.77 -0.12 -6.40
N PRO A 30 16.12 -1.26 -6.66
CA PRO A 30 15.65 -1.59 -8.00
C PRO A 30 14.74 -0.49 -8.52
N GLU A 31 14.82 -0.19 -9.82
CA GLU A 31 13.93 0.81 -10.41
C GLU A 31 12.47 0.36 -10.22
N PRO A 32 11.50 1.26 -9.93
CA PRO A 32 10.14 0.82 -9.61
C PRO A 32 9.48 -0.05 -10.69
N CYS A 33 9.83 0.18 -11.95
CA CYS A 33 9.39 -0.64 -13.07
C CYS A 33 10.00 -2.05 -13.11
N GLU A 34 11.16 -2.27 -12.49
CA GLU A 34 11.77 -3.60 -12.33
C GLU A 34 11.10 -4.41 -11.22
N MET A 35 10.48 -3.73 -10.25
CA MET A 35 9.70 -4.38 -9.17
C MET A 35 8.29 -4.79 -9.64
N ASP A 36 7.81 -4.26 -10.76
CA ASP A 36 6.50 -4.59 -11.30
C ASP A 36 6.52 -5.94 -12.05
N PRO A 37 5.61 -6.89 -11.75
CA PRO A 37 5.62 -8.20 -12.39
C PRO A 37 5.46 -8.19 -13.92
N LEU A 38 4.82 -7.15 -14.48
CA LEU A 38 4.65 -6.97 -15.92
C LEU A 38 5.63 -5.94 -16.50
N GLY A 39 6.39 -5.25 -15.64
CA GLY A 39 7.10 -4.04 -16.00
C GLY A 39 6.15 -2.89 -16.36
N CYS A 40 6.68 -1.67 -16.47
CA CYS A 40 5.93 -0.50 -16.92
C CYS A 40 5.67 -0.51 -18.45
N VAL A 41 5.52 -1.68 -19.06
CA VAL A 41 5.24 -1.80 -20.49
C VAL A 41 3.77 -1.44 -20.79
N PRO A 42 3.47 -0.89 -21.98
CA PRO A 42 2.09 -0.72 -22.41
C PRO A 42 1.33 -2.05 -22.39
N PRO A 43 0.05 -2.07 -21.99
CA PRO A 43 -0.73 -3.31 -21.99
C PRO A 43 -0.88 -3.85 -23.41
N GLU A 44 -0.72 -5.16 -23.55
CA GLU A 44 -1.18 -5.88 -24.73
C GLU A 44 -2.72 -5.93 -24.75
N GLU A 45 -3.31 -6.32 -25.88
CA GLU A 45 -4.76 -6.51 -25.96
C GLU A 45 -5.13 -7.88 -25.38
N LEU A 46 -6.19 -7.92 -24.56
CA LEU A 46 -6.71 -9.18 -24.05
C LEU A 46 -7.34 -9.98 -25.19
N GLU A 47 -6.81 -11.17 -25.47
CA GLU A 47 -7.42 -12.11 -26.42
C GLU A 47 -8.72 -12.68 -25.85
N LEU A 48 -9.83 -12.49 -26.57
CA LEU A 48 -11.13 -13.02 -26.18
C LEU A 48 -11.28 -14.47 -26.64
N ASP A 49 -11.88 -15.31 -25.79
CA ASP A 49 -12.17 -16.70 -26.08
C ASP A 49 -13.59 -16.82 -26.67
N PRO A 50 -13.74 -17.21 -27.95
CA PRO A 50 -15.04 -17.34 -28.60
C PRO A 50 -15.87 -18.53 -28.09
N ASP A 51 -15.25 -19.49 -27.40
CA ASP A 51 -15.91 -20.70 -26.89
C ASP A 51 -16.37 -20.53 -25.43
N CYS A 52 -16.22 -19.33 -24.85
CA CYS A 52 -16.71 -19.00 -23.52
C CYS A 52 -18.22 -19.20 -23.37
N THR A 53 -18.60 -20.01 -22.38
CA THR A 53 -20.01 -20.31 -22.07
C THR A 53 -20.49 -19.73 -20.74
N ARG A 54 -19.57 -19.22 -19.90
CA ARG A 54 -19.90 -18.64 -18.60
C ARG A 54 -20.53 -17.26 -18.78
N ALA A 55 -21.58 -17.00 -18.02
CA ALA A 55 -22.29 -15.72 -18.03
C ALA A 55 -22.39 -15.07 -16.64
N ASP A 56 -22.00 -15.79 -15.59
CA ASP A 56 -22.04 -15.27 -14.22
C ASP A 56 -21.04 -14.11 -14.07
N PRO A 57 -21.43 -13.02 -13.39
CA PRO A 57 -20.55 -11.86 -13.20
C PRO A 57 -19.31 -12.22 -12.38
N LEU A 58 -18.21 -11.52 -12.65
CA LEU A 58 -17.00 -11.62 -11.85
C LEU A 58 -17.23 -10.94 -10.50
N VAL A 59 -16.81 -11.60 -9.41
CA VAL A 59 -16.75 -10.96 -8.09
C VAL A 59 -15.31 -10.55 -7.87
N VAL A 60 -15.07 -9.24 -7.83
CA VAL A 60 -13.74 -8.66 -7.67
C VAL A 60 -13.56 -8.20 -6.24
N HIS A 61 -12.39 -8.48 -5.67
CA HIS A 61 -11.95 -7.99 -4.38
C HIS A 61 -10.64 -7.23 -4.55
N LEU A 62 -10.64 -5.96 -4.18
CA LEU A 62 -9.46 -5.12 -4.25
C LEU A 62 -8.49 -5.46 -3.10
N GLY A 63 -7.20 -5.50 -3.41
CA GLY A 63 -6.14 -5.65 -2.44
C GLY A 63 -4.90 -4.82 -2.77
N GLN A 64 -3.90 -4.97 -1.94
CA GLN A 64 -2.61 -4.30 -2.03
C GLN A 64 -1.46 -5.24 -1.66
N GLY A 65 -0.24 -4.78 -1.86
CA GLY A 65 1.00 -5.44 -1.45
C GLY A 65 1.94 -5.68 -2.63
N GLU A 66 3.23 -5.48 -2.37
CA GLU A 66 4.31 -5.60 -3.36
C GLU A 66 4.51 -7.04 -3.86
N SER A 67 4.54 -8.01 -2.93
CA SER A 67 4.83 -9.41 -3.24
C SER A 67 3.76 -10.39 -2.77
N THR A 68 2.86 -9.94 -1.88
CA THR A 68 1.81 -10.77 -1.30
C THR A 68 0.51 -9.98 -1.27
N TYR A 69 -0.56 -10.57 -1.79
CA TYR A 69 -1.89 -9.99 -1.74
C TYR A 69 -2.40 -9.84 -0.30
N ALA A 70 -2.77 -8.62 0.07
CA ALA A 70 -3.51 -8.29 1.28
C ALA A 70 -4.83 -7.59 0.89
N PRO A 71 -6.00 -8.10 1.33
CA PRO A 71 -7.27 -7.43 1.05
C PRO A 71 -7.29 -5.98 1.56
N LEU A 72 -7.78 -5.06 0.73
CA LEU A 72 -7.93 -3.66 1.11
C LEU A 72 -9.30 -3.48 1.78
N ILE A 73 -9.38 -3.91 3.04
CA ILE A 73 -10.62 -3.94 3.83
C ILE A 73 -10.64 -2.90 4.96
N SER A 74 -9.47 -2.43 5.39
CA SER A 74 -9.35 -1.50 6.52
C SER A 74 -8.14 -0.60 6.37
N GLY A 75 -8.36 0.70 6.51
CA GLY A 75 -7.31 1.71 6.51
C GLY A 75 -6.86 2.12 5.09
N PRO A 76 -6.00 3.14 5.01
CA PRO A 76 -5.48 3.62 3.73
C PRO A 76 -4.60 2.57 3.05
N ALA A 77 -4.55 2.62 1.71
CA ALA A 77 -3.54 1.87 0.97
C ALA A 77 -2.13 2.39 1.32
N GLU A 78 -1.15 1.49 1.35
CA GLU A 78 0.24 1.83 1.65
C GLU A 78 0.87 2.58 0.48
N VAL A 79 1.35 3.79 0.75
CA VAL A 79 2.05 4.62 -0.24
C VAL A 79 3.54 4.40 -0.14
N HIS A 80 4.14 3.98 -1.24
CA HIS A 80 5.57 3.78 -1.40
C HIS A 80 6.20 4.99 -2.09
N TYR A 81 7.47 5.22 -1.79
CA TYR A 81 8.22 6.37 -2.28
C TYR A 81 9.45 5.89 -3.03
N GLY A 82 9.61 6.35 -4.27
CA GLY A 82 10.83 6.13 -5.04
C GLY A 82 11.91 7.16 -4.69
N PHE A 83 13.15 6.84 -5.04
CA PHE A 83 14.33 7.69 -4.81
C PHE A 83 14.21 9.11 -5.41
N GLN A 84 13.47 9.26 -6.52
CA GLN A 84 13.23 10.54 -7.18
C GLN A 84 12.05 11.34 -6.60
N GLY A 85 11.43 10.86 -5.51
CA GLY A 85 10.29 11.51 -4.85
C GLY A 85 8.91 11.16 -5.43
N GLY A 86 8.86 10.34 -6.47
CA GLY A 86 7.61 9.80 -7.02
C GLY A 86 6.95 8.84 -6.03
N GLN A 87 5.61 8.85 -5.96
CA GLN A 87 4.87 7.89 -5.16
C GLN A 87 4.17 6.87 -6.02
N HIS A 88 3.93 5.71 -5.42
CA HIS A 88 3.18 4.63 -6.04
C HIS A 88 2.48 3.77 -4.99
N LEU A 89 1.46 3.06 -5.45
CA LEU A 89 0.83 1.96 -4.72
C LEU A 89 1.21 0.63 -5.39
N PHE A 90 1.32 -0.43 -4.61
CA PHE A 90 1.28 -1.80 -5.14
C PHE A 90 -0.11 -2.38 -4.92
N LEU A 91 -0.84 -2.59 -6.00
CA LEU A 91 -2.21 -3.06 -5.98
C LEU A 91 -2.33 -4.50 -6.49
N GLY A 92 -3.42 -5.15 -6.08
CA GLY A 92 -3.75 -6.50 -6.47
C GLY A 92 -5.26 -6.70 -6.52
N VAL A 93 -5.69 -7.82 -7.10
CA VAL A 93 -7.09 -8.24 -7.12
C VAL A 93 -7.20 -9.72 -6.79
N ALA A 94 -8.28 -10.09 -6.13
CA ALA A 94 -8.78 -11.45 -6.07
C ALA A 94 -10.10 -11.51 -6.84
N VAL A 95 -10.24 -12.46 -7.75
CA VAL A 95 -11.39 -12.59 -8.66
C VAL A 95 -12.01 -13.96 -8.46
N ASP A 96 -13.24 -13.98 -7.94
CA ASP A 96 -14.02 -15.21 -7.83
C ASP A 96 -14.80 -15.47 -9.13
N ASN A 97 -15.00 -16.76 -9.40
CA ASN A 97 -15.63 -17.27 -10.63
C ASN A 97 -14.94 -16.84 -11.95
N PRO A 98 -13.60 -16.77 -12.03
CA PRO A 98 -12.92 -16.47 -13.28
C PRO A 98 -13.07 -17.62 -14.28
N GLU A 99 -12.82 -17.34 -15.55
CA GLU A 99 -12.65 -18.40 -16.55
C GLU A 99 -11.25 -18.98 -16.39
N LEU A 100 -11.16 -20.26 -16.04
CA LEU A 100 -9.89 -20.90 -15.73
C LEU A 100 -9.29 -21.60 -16.94
N ASP A 101 -10.11 -21.95 -17.93
CA ASP A 101 -9.64 -22.59 -19.16
C ASP A 101 -8.90 -21.58 -20.06
N SER A 102 -9.23 -20.28 -19.92
CA SER A 102 -8.61 -19.14 -20.62
C SER A 102 -8.32 -18.00 -19.63
N PRO A 103 -7.27 -18.11 -18.77
CA PRO A 103 -7.09 -17.28 -17.57
C PRO A 103 -6.55 -15.85 -17.81
N GLY A 104 -6.90 -15.23 -18.93
CA GLY A 104 -6.53 -13.85 -19.23
C GLY A 104 -7.43 -12.85 -18.51
N LEU A 105 -6.84 -11.88 -17.80
CA LEU A 105 -7.56 -10.74 -17.22
C LEU A 105 -6.98 -9.42 -17.72
N GLU A 106 -7.86 -8.50 -18.13
CA GLU A 106 -7.56 -7.08 -18.25
C GLU A 106 -8.00 -6.39 -16.95
N ILE A 107 -7.08 -5.70 -16.30
CA ILE A 107 -7.30 -5.03 -15.02
C ILE A 107 -7.00 -3.55 -15.21
N THR A 108 -7.94 -2.69 -14.84
CA THR A 108 -7.72 -1.24 -14.77
C THR A 108 -7.81 -0.79 -13.33
N PHE A 109 -6.69 -0.37 -12.77
CA PHE A 109 -6.64 0.35 -11.50
C PHE A 109 -6.84 1.85 -11.74
N SER A 110 -7.67 2.46 -10.91
CA SER A 110 -7.97 3.88 -10.92
C SER A 110 -7.95 4.40 -9.49
N ILE A 111 -7.14 5.42 -9.25
CA ILE A 111 -6.98 6.08 -7.96
C ILE A 111 -7.43 7.51 -8.16
N ARG A 112 -8.46 7.90 -7.43
CA ARG A 112 -9.00 9.26 -7.45
C ARG A 112 -9.08 9.82 -6.05
N GLY A 113 -9.16 11.13 -5.92
CA GLY A 113 -9.59 11.72 -4.66
C GLY A 113 -10.28 13.05 -4.82
N SER A 114 -10.81 13.50 -3.69
CA SER A 114 -11.61 14.71 -3.58
C SER A 114 -11.19 15.46 -2.33
N LEU A 115 -10.74 16.71 -2.51
CA LEU A 115 -10.33 17.62 -1.44
C LEU A 115 -11.52 18.24 -0.71
N GLU A 116 -12.60 18.44 -1.45
CA GLU A 116 -13.80 19.10 -0.93
C GLU A 116 -14.78 18.13 -0.29
N CYS A 117 -14.50 16.82 -0.32
CA CYS A 117 -15.43 15.83 0.20
C CYS A 117 -15.38 15.77 1.73
N PRO A 118 -16.46 16.17 2.43
CA PRO A 118 -16.51 16.08 3.89
C PRO A 118 -16.34 14.63 4.35
N LEU A 119 -15.75 14.46 5.55
CA LEU A 119 -15.59 13.14 6.17
C LEU A 119 -16.90 12.35 6.28
N GLU A 120 -17.99 13.06 6.55
CA GLU A 120 -19.33 12.51 6.75
C GLU A 120 -20.11 12.32 5.45
N ALA A 121 -19.57 12.73 4.30
CA ALA A 121 -20.28 12.68 3.04
C ALA A 121 -20.39 11.25 2.51
N ALA A 122 -21.57 10.92 1.99
CA ALA A 122 -21.80 9.65 1.33
C ALA A 122 -20.98 9.55 0.03
N ALA A 123 -20.72 8.33 -0.45
CA ALA A 123 -19.85 8.06 -1.61
C ALA A 123 -20.32 8.68 -2.96
N GLY A 124 -21.46 9.37 -3.01
CA GLY A 124 -21.94 10.11 -4.18
C GLY A 124 -22.12 11.62 -3.95
N GLU A 125 -21.76 12.13 -2.78
CA GLU A 125 -21.94 13.54 -2.42
C GLU A 125 -20.70 14.39 -2.72
N CYS A 126 -19.55 13.75 -2.99
CA CYS A 126 -18.36 14.45 -3.45
C CYS A 126 -18.57 14.94 -4.90
N THR A 127 -18.46 16.24 -5.13
CA THR A 127 -18.76 16.87 -6.43
C THR A 127 -17.58 16.93 -7.39
N GLU A 128 -16.35 16.96 -6.86
CA GLU A 128 -15.13 17.06 -7.67
C GLU A 128 -14.16 15.93 -7.33
N TRP A 129 -13.71 15.21 -8.36
CA TRP A 129 -12.76 14.12 -8.26
C TRP A 129 -11.58 14.36 -9.19
N PHE A 130 -10.38 14.20 -8.65
CA PHE A 130 -9.12 14.28 -9.39
C PHE A 130 -8.58 12.87 -9.56
N GLN A 131 -8.12 12.54 -10.77
CA GLN A 131 -7.45 11.27 -11.03
C GLN A 131 -5.98 11.42 -10.62
N PHE A 132 -5.54 10.63 -9.64
CA PHE A 132 -4.16 10.62 -9.19
C PHE A 132 -3.34 9.52 -9.86
N GLY A 133 -3.93 8.36 -10.14
CA GLY A 133 -3.19 7.27 -10.75
C GLY A 133 -4.11 6.41 -11.57
N LYS A 134 -3.70 6.03 -12.77
CA LYS A 134 -4.44 5.09 -13.60
C LYS A 134 -3.47 4.15 -14.28
N ARG A 135 -3.75 2.85 -14.20
CA ARG A 135 -2.99 1.85 -14.95
C ARG A 135 -3.92 0.76 -15.44
N THR A 136 -3.82 0.45 -16.72
CA THR A 136 -4.43 -0.73 -17.33
C THR A 136 -3.33 -1.73 -17.65
N LEU A 137 -3.58 -2.99 -17.31
CA LEU A 137 -2.67 -4.11 -17.53
C LEU A 137 -3.45 -5.32 -18.02
N VAL A 138 -2.81 -6.15 -18.82
CA VAL A 138 -3.32 -7.46 -19.22
C VAL A 138 -2.40 -8.52 -18.62
N VAL A 139 -2.98 -9.39 -17.81
CA VAL A 139 -2.31 -10.51 -17.18
C VAL A 139 -2.77 -11.76 -17.93
N ALA A 140 -1.93 -12.24 -18.83
CA ALA A 140 -2.20 -13.45 -19.59
C ALA A 140 -1.37 -14.65 -19.09
N ASP A 141 -0.26 -14.40 -18.39
CA ASP A 141 0.63 -15.44 -17.89
C ASP A 141 0.03 -16.13 -16.65
N PRO A 142 -0.27 -17.44 -16.73
CA PRO A 142 -0.85 -18.17 -15.61
C PRO A 142 0.03 -18.22 -14.36
N SER A 143 1.35 -18.05 -14.50
CA SER A 143 2.31 -18.08 -13.39
C SER A 143 2.22 -16.85 -12.47
N LEU A 144 1.57 -15.78 -12.93
CA LEU A 144 1.28 -14.58 -12.15
C LEU A 144 0.05 -14.72 -11.26
N TRP A 145 -0.62 -15.89 -11.30
CA TRP A 145 -1.78 -16.18 -10.49
C TRP A 145 -1.46 -17.14 -9.36
N ALA A 146 -1.99 -16.83 -8.18
CA ALA A 146 -2.29 -17.84 -7.19
C ALA A 146 -3.75 -18.29 -7.35
N VAL A 147 -3.97 -19.61 -7.42
CA VAL A 147 -5.32 -20.19 -7.41
C VAL A 147 -5.62 -20.74 -6.02
N SER A 148 -6.66 -20.24 -5.36
CA SER A 148 -7.11 -20.77 -4.08
C SER A 148 -8.64 -20.86 -4.08
N GLY A 149 -9.17 -22.07 -3.94
CA GLY A 149 -10.62 -22.28 -3.84
C GLY A 149 -11.44 -21.83 -5.07
N GLY A 150 -10.83 -21.71 -6.25
CA GLY A 150 -11.49 -21.20 -7.45
C GLY A 150 -11.41 -19.68 -7.64
N THR A 151 -10.66 -19.00 -6.79
CA THR A 151 -10.34 -17.58 -6.90
C THR A 151 -8.97 -17.41 -7.56
N LEU A 152 -8.86 -16.53 -8.56
CA LEU A 152 -7.57 -16.05 -9.08
C LEU A 152 -7.11 -14.86 -8.27
N VAL A 153 -5.89 -14.90 -7.75
CA VAL A 153 -5.30 -13.84 -6.93
C VAL A 153 -4.01 -13.35 -7.58
N THR A 154 -3.85 -12.04 -7.64
CA THR A 154 -2.62 -11.36 -8.10
C THR A 154 -2.34 -10.12 -7.25
N SER A 155 -1.07 -9.72 -7.17
CA SER A 155 -0.57 -8.56 -6.41
C SER A 155 0.72 -8.03 -7.02
N GLY A 156 1.17 -6.88 -6.52
CA GLY A 156 2.45 -6.29 -6.93
C GLY A 156 2.39 -5.37 -8.14
N TYR A 157 1.19 -5.00 -8.61
CA TYR A 157 1.09 -4.07 -9.74
C TYR A 157 1.27 -2.64 -9.29
N LEU A 158 2.29 -2.00 -9.83
CA LEU A 158 2.66 -0.63 -9.50
C LEU A 158 1.69 0.35 -10.15
N VAL A 159 1.09 1.25 -9.38
CA VAL A 159 0.33 2.38 -9.92
C VAL A 159 1.01 3.65 -9.48
N VAL A 160 1.66 4.34 -10.43
CA VAL A 160 2.28 5.65 -10.20
C VAL A 160 1.18 6.66 -9.89
N LEU A 161 1.39 7.42 -8.82
CA LEU A 161 0.59 8.59 -8.50
C LEU A 161 1.22 9.79 -9.22
N ASP A 162 0.39 10.56 -9.91
CA ASP A 162 0.80 11.70 -10.73
C ASP A 162 1.65 12.68 -9.92
N GLU A 163 2.65 13.22 -10.60
CA GLU A 163 3.89 13.70 -10.01
C GLU A 163 3.77 15.06 -9.32
N ASP A 164 2.59 15.69 -9.23
CA ASP A 164 2.47 16.90 -8.43
C ASP A 164 2.51 16.53 -6.94
N PRO A 165 3.71 16.51 -6.31
CA PRO A 165 3.89 15.95 -4.98
C PRO A 165 3.25 16.88 -3.94
N THR A 166 2.80 18.07 -4.36
CA THR A 166 2.17 19.02 -3.47
C THR A 166 0.76 18.58 -3.09
N TRP A 167 0.03 17.87 -3.95
CA TRP A 167 -1.39 17.61 -3.70
C TRP A 167 -1.58 16.50 -2.68
N TRP A 168 -0.85 15.39 -2.82
CA TRP A 168 -1.02 14.24 -1.95
C TRP A 168 -0.36 14.43 -0.55
N ALA A 169 0.77 15.16 -0.47
CA ALA A 169 1.54 15.31 0.77
C ALA A 169 1.20 16.59 1.56
N TYR A 170 0.66 17.63 0.91
CA TYR A 170 0.45 18.92 1.57
C TYR A 170 -1.01 19.29 1.78
N GLU A 171 -1.95 18.83 0.94
CA GLU A 171 -3.37 19.16 1.10
C GLU A 171 -4.07 18.12 1.95
N ARG A 172 -4.01 18.41 3.25
CA ARG A 172 -4.63 17.69 4.35
C ARG A 172 -6.14 17.70 4.13
N TRP A 173 -6.71 16.49 4.12
CA TRP A 173 -8.14 16.15 4.22
C TRP A 173 -8.77 15.95 2.85
N GLY A 174 -9.05 14.68 2.56
CA GLY A 174 -9.75 14.31 1.36
C GLY A 174 -10.14 12.84 1.39
N ARG A 175 -11.18 12.51 0.62
CA ARG A 175 -11.55 11.14 0.34
C ARG A 175 -10.69 10.65 -0.82
N VAL A 176 -10.06 9.50 -0.64
CA VAL A 176 -9.41 8.73 -1.70
C VAL A 176 -10.31 7.56 -2.06
N ASP A 177 -10.42 7.27 -3.35
CA ASP A 177 -11.13 6.12 -3.90
C ASP A 177 -10.15 5.33 -4.77
N VAL A 178 -9.93 4.06 -4.40
CA VAL A 178 -9.16 3.11 -5.19
C VAL A 178 -10.15 2.14 -5.81
N GLN A 179 -10.15 2.05 -7.14
CA GLN A 179 -11.04 1.20 -7.91
C GLN A 179 -10.22 0.23 -8.77
N ALA A 180 -10.70 -1.00 -8.88
CA ALA A 180 -10.27 -1.98 -9.87
C ALA A 180 -11.47 -2.38 -10.73
N ASP A 181 -11.33 -2.23 -12.05
CA ASP A 181 -12.23 -2.80 -13.04
C ASP A 181 -11.52 -3.99 -13.69
N VAL A 182 -12.18 -5.14 -13.71
CA VAL A 182 -11.64 -6.39 -14.26
C VAL A 182 -12.52 -6.86 -15.41
N ARG A 183 -11.88 -7.29 -16.49
CA ARG A 183 -12.48 -8.00 -17.61
C ARG A 183 -11.73 -9.31 -17.85
N ASP A 184 -12.44 -10.41 -18.05
CA ASP A 184 -11.83 -11.70 -18.41
C ASP A 184 -11.90 -12.00 -19.92
N ALA A 185 -11.30 -13.11 -20.35
CA ALA A 185 -11.31 -13.57 -21.74
C ALA A 185 -12.72 -13.83 -22.30
N CYS A 186 -13.73 -14.00 -21.44
CA CYS A 186 -15.13 -14.15 -21.84
C CYS A 186 -15.86 -12.79 -21.97
N ASP A 187 -15.14 -11.67 -21.91
CA ASP A 187 -15.67 -10.29 -21.85
C ASP A 187 -16.61 -10.04 -20.65
N ARG A 188 -16.56 -10.90 -19.62
CA ARG A 188 -17.29 -10.69 -18.37
C ARG A 188 -16.57 -9.62 -17.57
N LYS A 189 -17.35 -8.78 -16.88
CA LYS A 189 -16.83 -7.62 -16.15
C LYS A 189 -17.21 -7.69 -14.69
N GLY A 190 -16.32 -7.20 -13.84
CA GLY A 190 -16.56 -6.97 -12.43
C GLY A 190 -15.77 -5.76 -11.97
N SER A 191 -16.19 -5.16 -10.86
CA SER A 191 -15.47 -4.04 -10.27
C SER A 191 -15.50 -4.09 -8.75
N ALA A 192 -14.47 -3.53 -8.15
CA ALA A 192 -14.38 -3.29 -6.72
C ALA A 192 -13.87 -1.88 -6.50
N SER A 193 -14.42 -1.18 -5.52
CA SER A 193 -13.86 0.08 -5.04
C SER A 193 -13.71 0.06 -3.53
N TYR A 194 -12.69 0.76 -3.06
CA TYR A 194 -12.45 0.99 -1.66
C TYR A 194 -12.11 2.47 -1.46
N SER A 195 -12.92 3.15 -0.65
CA SER A 195 -12.67 4.53 -0.32
C SER A 195 -12.24 4.67 1.14
N TYR A 196 -11.28 5.55 1.39
CA TYR A 196 -10.82 5.91 2.72
C TYR A 196 -10.53 7.40 2.79
N ILE A 197 -10.40 7.88 4.02
CA ILE A 197 -9.97 9.25 4.29
C ILE A 197 -8.48 9.22 4.64
N LEU A 198 -7.72 10.13 4.05
CA LEU A 198 -6.38 10.43 4.53
C LEU A 198 -6.47 11.40 5.71
N ASP A 199 -6.30 10.88 6.93
CA ASP A 199 -6.07 11.70 8.11
C ASP A 199 -4.56 11.81 8.35
N ASN A 200 -3.98 12.98 8.05
CA ASN A 200 -2.56 13.26 8.22
C ASN A 200 -2.13 13.39 9.68
N GLY A 201 -2.95 13.00 10.64
CA GLY A 201 -2.50 12.82 12.01
C GLY A 201 -2.06 14.14 12.63
N ALA A 202 -2.99 15.07 12.77
CA ALA A 202 -3.20 15.53 14.14
C ALA A 202 -3.75 14.32 14.90
N SER A 203 -2.87 13.38 15.25
CA SER A 203 -3.18 12.30 16.18
C SER A 203 -3.53 12.98 17.49
N THR A 204 -4.79 13.36 17.67
CA THR A 204 -5.38 13.42 19.00
C THR A 204 -5.46 11.98 19.45
N THR A 205 -4.35 11.48 19.97
CA THR A 205 -4.40 10.44 20.97
C THR A 205 -5.18 11.06 22.13
N THR A 206 -6.50 10.93 22.12
CA THR A 206 -7.30 11.19 23.31
C THR A 206 -6.89 10.10 24.27
N GLY A 207 -5.86 10.40 25.06
CA GLY A 207 -5.38 9.52 26.10
C GLY A 207 -6.56 9.15 26.97
N ALA A 208 -6.88 7.85 27.00
CA ALA A 208 -7.54 7.28 28.14
C ALA A 208 -6.65 7.65 29.33
N SER A 209 -7.07 8.69 30.06
CA SER A 209 -6.51 9.02 31.35
C SER A 209 -6.98 7.92 32.28
N ASP A 210 -6.20 6.84 32.36
CA ASP A 210 -6.31 5.85 33.43
C ASP A 210 -6.11 6.62 34.74
N SER A 211 -7.25 6.98 35.32
CA SER A 211 -7.33 7.49 36.68
C SER A 211 -7.24 6.28 37.60
N ASP A 212 -6.02 5.77 37.73
CA ASP A 212 -5.63 4.83 38.75
C ASP A 212 -5.98 5.44 40.12
N SER A 213 -7.07 4.98 40.73
CA SER A 213 -7.39 5.27 42.11
C SER A 213 -7.89 3.98 42.76
N GLY A 214 -7.04 3.49 43.66
CA GLY A 214 -7.08 2.17 44.25
C GLY A 214 -8.41 1.78 44.90
N GLY A 215 -8.70 0.48 44.79
CA GLY A 215 -9.76 -0.20 45.52
C GLY A 215 -9.37 -1.63 45.80
N SER A 216 -8.47 -1.83 46.77
CA SER A 216 -8.20 -3.15 47.35
C SER A 216 -9.40 -3.59 48.18
N THR A 217 -9.97 -4.78 47.92
CA THR A 217 -10.51 -5.69 48.95
C THR A 217 -10.66 -7.12 48.44
N SER A 218 -9.78 -7.99 48.93
CA SER A 218 -10.02 -9.33 49.50
C SER A 218 -11.19 -10.23 49.03
N ALA A 219 -10.78 -11.42 48.56
CA ALA A 219 -11.18 -12.78 48.96
C ALA A 219 -12.66 -13.22 48.98
N ALA A 220 -12.97 -14.28 48.21
CA ALA A 220 -13.64 -15.47 48.75
C ALA A 220 -13.49 -16.69 47.81
N SER A 221 -13.08 -17.80 48.41
CA SER A 221 -13.03 -19.16 47.88
C SER A 221 -14.41 -19.74 47.58
N GLY A 222 -14.50 -20.60 46.56
CA GLY A 222 -15.66 -21.46 46.36
C GLY A 222 -15.37 -22.57 45.35
N GLY A 223 -14.82 -23.68 45.82
CA GLY A 223 -14.70 -24.91 45.03
C GLY A 223 -16.05 -25.58 44.78
N GLY A 224 -16.14 -26.35 43.71
CA GLY A 224 -17.32 -27.13 43.37
C GLY A 224 -17.04 -28.10 42.22
N SER A 225 -16.29 -29.16 42.53
CA SER A 225 -16.21 -30.38 41.73
C SER A 225 -17.53 -31.13 41.86
N THR A 226 -18.12 -31.55 40.74
CA THR A 226 -18.84 -32.83 40.66
C THR A 226 -18.94 -33.29 39.22
N THR A 227 -18.32 -34.44 38.98
CA THR A 227 -18.58 -35.41 37.91
C THR A 227 -20.02 -35.90 37.92
N GLY A 228 -20.53 -36.16 36.72
CA GLY A 228 -21.70 -36.99 36.45
C GLY A 228 -21.68 -37.38 34.97
#